data_AF-A0A521KYL6-F1
#
_entry.id   AF-A0A521KYL6-F1
#
_cell.length_a   1.000
_cell.length_b   1.000
_cell.length_c   1.000
_cell.angle_alpha   90.00
_cell.angle_beta   90.00
_cell.angle_gamma   90.00
#
_symmetry.space_group_name_H-M   'P 1'
#
loop_
_entity.id
_entity.type
_entity.pdbx_description
1 polymer ?
#
loop_
_entity_poly.entity_id
_entity_poly.type
_entity_poly.pdbx_seq_one_letter_code
_entity_poly.pdbx_strand_id
1 'polypeptide(L)' 'MKFGDTPIDEATGAILAHSWRASGVNFSKGRVLSGEDVEKLKAAGVSSIVAARLDPDEDRKS' A
#
# COMPACT_ATOMS: atom_id res chain seq x y z
N MET A 1 -5.21 9.74 8.95
CA MET A 1 -5.37 9.08 7.62
C MET A 1 -5.42 10.13 6.52
N LYS A 2 -4.29 10.41 5.85
CA LYS A 2 -4.28 11.17 4.58
C LYS A 2 -4.22 10.16 3.44
N PHE A 3 -5.23 10.21 2.56
CA PHE A 3 -5.23 9.48 1.30
C PHE A 3 -4.54 10.35 0.26
N GLY A 4 -3.52 9.83 -0.40
CA GLY A 4 -2.77 10.59 -1.40
C GLY A 4 -2.04 9.67 -2.37
N ASP A 5 -1.52 10.25 -3.45
CA ASP A 5 -0.54 9.54 -4.25
C ASP A 5 0.68 9.27 -3.38
N THR A 6 1.02 7.99 -3.26
CA THR A 6 2.18 7.52 -2.52
C THR A 6 3.10 6.88 -3.52
N PRO A 7 4.35 7.38 -3.67
CA PRO A 7 5.31 6.73 -4.52
C PRO A 7 5.52 5.30 -4.03
N ILE A 8 5.67 4.36 -4.96
CA ILE A 8 5.70 2.93 -4.61
C ILE A 8 6.87 2.62 -3.65
N ASP A 9 7.96 3.38 -3.72
CA ASP A 9 9.11 3.30 -2.81
C ASP A 9 8.73 3.55 -1.34
N GLU A 10 7.73 4.40 -1.14
CA GLU A 10 7.23 4.86 0.16
C GLU A 10 5.90 4.20 0.57
N ALA A 11 5.37 3.32 -0.27
CA ALA A 11 4.11 2.62 -0.07
C ALA A 11 4.19 1.52 1.00
N THR A 12 5.39 1.14 1.44
CA THR A 12 5.58 0.16 2.52
C THR A 12 4.96 0.70 3.81
N GLY A 13 4.06 -0.09 4.42
CA GLY A 13 3.27 0.33 5.58
C GLY A 13 2.04 1.18 5.25
N ALA A 14 1.81 1.52 3.98
CA ALA A 14 0.62 2.27 3.58
C ALA A 14 -0.58 1.33 3.37
N ILE A 15 -1.77 1.82 3.70
CA ILE A 15 -3.04 1.13 3.58
C ILE A 15 -3.64 1.38 2.20
N LEU A 16 -3.90 0.35 1.43
CA LEU A 16 -4.57 0.47 0.14
C LEU A 16 -5.95 1.11 0.28
N ALA A 17 -6.16 2.25 -0.40
CA ALA A 17 -7.44 2.95 -0.39
C ALA A 17 -8.52 2.19 -1.15
N HIS A 18 -8.12 1.44 -2.18
CA HIS A 18 -8.98 0.68 -3.06
C HIS A 18 -8.41 -0.73 -3.28
N SER A 19 -9.27 -1.65 -3.71
CA SER A 19 -8.82 -2.98 -4.09
C SER A 19 -7.98 -2.90 -5.36
N TRP A 20 -6.78 -3.47 -5.31
CA TRP A 20 -5.86 -3.52 -6.45
C TRP A 20 -5.81 -4.93 -7.02
N ARG A 21 -6.10 -5.05 -8.31
CA ARG A 21 -6.18 -6.33 -9.02
C ARG A 21 -5.43 -6.22 -10.33
N ALA A 22 -4.18 -6.65 -10.34
CA ALA A 22 -3.39 -6.67 -11.57
C ALA A 22 -2.27 -7.71 -11.49
N SER A 23 -1.88 -8.24 -12.65
CA SER A 23 -0.80 -9.21 -12.81
C SER A 23 -0.92 -10.45 -11.89
N GLY A 24 -2.15 -10.90 -11.61
CA GLY A 24 -2.42 -12.03 -10.71
C GLY A 24 -2.38 -11.70 -9.22
N VAL A 25 -2.09 -10.46 -8.85
CA VAL A 25 -2.07 -9.98 -7.46
C VAL A 25 -3.42 -9.35 -7.14
N ASN A 26 -4.11 -9.89 -6.13
CA ASN A 26 -5.38 -9.36 -5.63
C ASN A 26 -5.17 -8.85 -4.20
N PHE A 27 -5.12 -7.53 -4.06
CA PHE A 27 -5.11 -6.86 -2.77
C PHE A 27 -6.49 -6.28 -2.46
N SER A 28 -6.98 -6.59 -1.27
CA SER A 28 -8.21 -5.98 -0.74
C SER A 28 -7.94 -4.55 -0.25
N LYS A 29 -8.94 -3.67 -0.36
CA LYS A 29 -8.90 -2.34 0.28
C LYS A 29 -8.72 -2.49 1.80
N GLY A 30 -8.05 -1.54 2.44
CA GLY A 30 -7.81 -1.58 3.89
C GLY A 30 -6.67 -2.50 4.31
N ARG A 31 -5.92 -3.08 3.36
CA ARG A 31 -4.71 -3.86 3.62
C ARG A 31 -3.49 -2.95 3.70
N VAL A 32 -2.64 -3.19 4.69
CA VAL A 32 -1.29 -2.61 4.78
C VAL A 32 -0.38 -3.32 3.77
N LEU A 33 0.32 -2.55 2.95
CA LEU A 33 1.30 -3.05 1.99
C LEU A 33 2.60 -3.37 2.70
N SER A 34 3.07 -4.62 2.57
CA SER A 34 4.39 -5.02 3.04
C SER A 34 5.45 -4.76 1.96
N GLY A 35 6.73 -4.85 2.32
CA GLY A 35 7.84 -4.70 1.37
C GLY A 35 7.70 -5.64 0.15
N GLU A 36 7.31 -6.90 0.37
CA GLU A 36 7.03 -7.85 -0.73
C GLU A 36 5.90 -7.40 -1.66
N ASP A 37 4.88 -6.72 -1.13
CA ASP A 37 3.75 -6.25 -1.95
C ASP A 37 4.18 -5.07 -2.82
N VAL A 38 4.99 -4.18 -2.25
CA VAL A 38 5.63 -3.08 -2.96
C VAL A 38 6.53 -3.58 -4.08
N GLU A 39 7.31 -4.63 -3.85
CA GLU A 39 8.15 -5.23 -4.89
C GLU A 39 7.32 -5.87 -6.01
N LYS A 40 6.22 -6.55 -5.70
CA LYS A 40 5.29 -7.08 -6.71
C LYS A 40 4.67 -5.97 -7.56
N LEU A 41 4.27 -4.87 -6.93
CA LEU A 41 3.72 -3.69 -7.62
C LEU A 41 4.79 -3.04 -8.51
N LYS A 42 6.02 -2.87 -8.02
CA LYS A 42 7.16 -2.41 -8.83
C LYS A 42 7.43 -3.32 -10.03
N ALA A 43 7.43 -4.64 -9.82
CA ALA A 43 7.60 -5.62 -10.89
C ALA A 43 6.47 -5.57 -11.93
N ALA A 44 5.27 -5.18 -11.51
CA ALA A 44 4.14 -4.91 -12.41
C ALA A 44 4.24 -3.56 -13.14
N GLY A 45 5.29 -2.77 -12.92
CA GLY A 45 5.51 -1.46 -13.55
C GLY A 45 4.79 -0.30 -12.86
N VAL A 46 4.33 -0.49 -11.61
CA VAL A 46 3.65 0.56 -10.85
C VAL A 46 4.67 1.50 -10.22
N SER A 47 4.56 2.80 -10.52
CA SER A 47 5.45 3.84 -9.96
C SER A 47 4.85 4.57 -8.76
N SER A 48 3.52 4.73 -8.74
CA SER A 48 2.77 5.39 -7.67
C SER A 48 1.42 4.71 -7.47
N ILE A 49 0.96 4.68 -6.23
CA ILE A 49 -0.36 4.13 -5.86
C ILE A 49 -1.13 5.11 -4.99
N VAL A 50 -2.45 4.93 -4.89
CA VAL A 50 -3.27 5.66 -3.93
C VAL A 50 -3.44 4.83 -2.67
N ALA A 51 -2.75 5.24 -1.61
CA ALA A 51 -2.81 4.60 -0.31
C ALA A 51 -2.95 5.65 0.80
N ALA A 52 -3.38 5.20 1.97
CA ALA A 52 -3.38 5.97 3.20
C ALA A 52 -2.24 5.52 4.08
N ARG A 53 -1.29 6.40 4.40
CA ARG A 53 -0.35 6.12 5.48
C ARG A 53 -1.10 6.15 6.81
N LEU A 54 -1.05 5.04 7.53
CA LEU A 54 -1.22 5.05 8.98
C LEU A 54 0.15 5.41 9.54
N ASP A 55 0.24 6.48 10.32
CA ASP A 55 1.47 6.73 11.06
C ASP A 55 1.76 5.49 11.92
N PRO A 56 3.01 4.97 11.93
CA PRO A 56 3.37 3.76 12.67
C PRO A 56 3.18 3.89 14.19
N ASP A 57 2.78 5.07 14.68
CA ASP A 57 2.52 5.37 16.10
C ASP A 57 1.10 4.98 16.55
N GLU A 58 0.15 4.73 15.62
CA GLU A 58 -1.28 4.70 15.95
C GLU A 58 -1.90 3.32 16.20
N ASP A 59 -1.12 2.25 16.43
CA ASP A 59 -1.69 1.03 17.05
C ASP A 59 -0.65 0.30 17.90
N ARG A 60 -0.22 0.96 18.99
CA ARG A 60 0.32 0.21 20.13
C ARG A 60 -0.86 -0.33 20.94
N LYS A 61 -1.29 -1.54 20.57
CA LYS A 61 -1.98 -2.56 21.39
C LYS A 61 -2.74 -2.07 22.62
N SER A 62 -4.02 -2.39 22.68
CA SER A 62 -4.68 -2.68 23.96
C SER A 62 -5.03 -4.16 24.09
#